data_AF-A0A2E3RGA0-F1
#
_entry.id   AF-A0A2E3RGA0-F1
#
_cell.length_a   1.000
_cell.length_b   1.000
_cell.length_c   1.000
_cell.angle_alpha   90.00
_cell.angle_beta   90.00
_cell.angle_gamma   90.00
#
_symmetry.space_group_name_H-M   'P 1'
#
loop_
_entity.id
_entity.type
_entity.pdbx_description
1 polymer ?
#
loop_
_entity_poly.entity_id
_entity_poly.type
_entity_poly.pdbx_seq_one_letter_code
_entity_poly.pdbx_strand_id
1 'polypeptide(L)'
;MEAIHTIRLMDPWEERESPEGCIHRRTFNAPTGITADDTLWIVIQSQKYPARLSCNGAVLGNVHRQACFEITALLSNKNKLEMLFPPGDPSPQRGSVYLEIRCPYK
;
A
#
# COMPACT_ATOMS: atom_id res chain seq x y z
N MET A 1 -8.32 10.10 13.84
CA MET A 1 -7.90 10.88 12.66
C MET A 1 -8.81 10.44 11.52
N GLU A 2 -9.55 11.37 10.94
CA GLU A 2 -10.41 11.08 9.78
C GLU A 2 -9.60 11.22 8.48
N ALA A 3 -9.90 10.38 7.50
CA ALA A 3 -9.32 10.52 6.17
C ALA A 3 -9.99 11.71 5.48
N ILE A 4 -9.21 12.77 5.24
CA ILE A 4 -9.68 13.95 4.50
C ILE A 4 -9.77 13.66 3.00
N HIS A 5 -9.00 12.69 2.51
CA HIS A 5 -9.03 12.27 1.13
C HIS A 5 -8.65 10.80 1.01
N THR A 6 -9.38 10.05 0.19
CA THR A 6 -9.13 8.62 -0.05
C THR A 6 -8.98 8.38 -1.55
N ILE A 7 -7.84 7.84 -1.97
CA ILE A 7 -7.54 7.50 -3.36
C ILE A 7 -7.43 5.99 -3.47
N ARG A 8 -8.27 5.36 -4.30
CA ARG A 8 -8.18 3.93 -4.56
C ARG A 8 -7.06 3.64 -5.57
N LEU A 9 -6.16 2.73 -5.23
CA LEU A 9 -5.10 2.26 -6.12
C LEU A 9 -5.64 1.16 -7.07
N MET A 10 -6.51 1.56 -8.00
CA MET A 10 -7.12 0.73 -9.06
C MET A 10 -6.14 0.37 -10.16
N ASP A 11 -6.27 -0.77 -10.82
CA ASP A 11 -5.38 -1.27 -11.89
C ASP A 11 -4.80 -0.22 -12.87
N PRO A 12 -3.58 -0.43 -13.40
CA PRO A 12 -2.84 -1.71 -13.41
C PRO A 12 -1.93 -1.93 -12.19
N TRP A 13 -1.92 -3.18 -11.72
CA TRP A 13 -0.87 -3.74 -10.89
C TRP A 13 -0.04 -4.69 -11.75
N GLU A 14 1.28 -4.63 -11.62
CA GLU A 14 2.19 -5.57 -12.27
C GLU A 14 2.33 -6.81 -11.38
N GLU A 15 2.11 -7.98 -11.95
CA GLU A 15 2.28 -9.26 -11.25
C GLU A 15 3.60 -9.89 -11.70
N ARG A 16 4.39 -10.35 -10.74
CA ARG A 16 5.67 -11.01 -11.01
C ARG A 16 5.86 -12.19 -10.07
N GLU A 17 6.16 -13.35 -10.63
CA GLU A 17 6.56 -14.52 -9.87
C GLU A 17 7.99 -14.37 -9.36
N SER A 18 8.23 -14.84 -8.13
CA SER A 18 9.53 -14.87 -7.48
C SER A 18 9.70 -16.19 -6.70
N PRO A 19 10.93 -16.60 -6.37
CA PRO A 19 11.15 -17.78 -5.53
C PRO A 19 10.48 -17.70 -4.15
N GLU A 20 10.21 -16.48 -3.66
CA GLU A 20 9.54 -16.21 -2.38
C GLU A 20 8.02 -16.11 -2.51
N GLY A 21 7.45 -16.36 -3.70
CA GLY A 21 6.02 -16.30 -3.99
C GLY A 21 5.66 -15.25 -5.06
N CYS A 22 4.43 -14.75 -5.04
CA CYS A 22 3.93 -13.79 -6.04
C CYS A 22 4.06 -12.35 -5.55
N ILE A 23 4.61 -11.46 -6.38
CA ILE A 23 4.74 -10.03 -6.09
C ILE A 23 3.75 -9.25 -6.95
N HIS A 24 2.86 -8.52 -6.29
CA HIS A 24 2.01 -7.52 -6.93
C HIS A 24 2.62 -6.15 -6.69
N ARG A 25 3.00 -5.47 -7.75
CA ARG A 25 3.68 -4.17 -7.71
C ARG A 25 2.83 -3.08 -8.32
N ARG A 26 2.89 -1.88 -7.74
CA ARG A 26 2.32 -0.67 -8.32
C ARG A 26 3.23 0.52 -8.09
N THR A 27 3.29 1.42 -9.06
CA THR A 27 3.87 2.75 -8.87
C THR A 27 2.80 3.82 -8.73
N PHE A 28 3.05 4.82 -7.90
CA PHE A 28 2.17 5.97 -7.71
C PHE A 28 2.98 7.23 -7.40
N ASN A 29 2.48 8.40 -7.78
CA ASN A 29 3.10 9.67 -7.43
C ASN A 29 2.62 10.13 -6.05
N ALA A 30 3.44 10.92 -5.35
CA ALA A 30 2.98 11.57 -4.14
C ALA A 30 1.77 12.48 -4.47
N PRO A 31 0.70 12.46 -3.66
CA PRO A 31 -0.41 13.40 -3.82
C PRO A 31 0.10 14.84 -3.75
N THR A 32 -0.39 15.71 -4.64
CA THR A 32 -0.04 17.13 -4.63
C THR A 32 -0.90 17.88 -3.60
N GLY A 33 -0.36 18.94 -3.01
CA GLY A 33 -1.10 19.79 -2.06
C GLY A 33 -1.20 19.25 -0.64
N ILE A 34 -0.44 18.20 -0.29
CA ILE A 34 -0.22 17.81 1.11
C ILE A 34 0.68 18.83 1.80
N THR A 35 0.29 19.23 3.00
CA THR A 35 1.05 20.10 3.90
C THR A 35 1.99 19.27 4.78
N ALA A 36 2.87 19.94 5.53
CA ALA A 36 3.78 19.25 6.47
C ALA A 36 3.03 18.54 7.62
N ASP A 37 1.79 18.95 7.90
CA ASP A 37 0.95 18.35 8.94
C ASP A 37 0.15 17.14 8.43
N ASP A 38 0.03 16.97 7.11
CA ASP A 38 -0.71 15.86 6.53
C ASP A 38 0.10 14.57 6.58
N THR A 39 -0.55 13.50 7.01
CA THR A 39 0.02 12.14 6.99
C THR A 39 -0.57 11.33 5.86
N LEU A 40 0.26 10.56 5.16
CA LEU A 40 -0.18 9.66 4.11
C LEU A 40 -0.13 8.22 4.61
N TRP A 41 -1.24 7.50 4.41
CA TRP A 41 -1.42 6.13 4.87
C TRP A 41 -1.75 5.22 3.70
N ILE A 42 -1.17 4.02 3.69
CA ILE A 42 -1.65 2.91 2.87
C ILE A 42 -2.69 2.16 3.69
N VAL A 43 -3.87 1.96 3.14
CA VAL A 43 -4.97 1.23 3.78
C VAL A 43 -5.39 0.05 2.93
N ILE A 44 -5.42 -1.11 3.55
CA ILE A 44 -5.92 -2.36 2.98
C ILE A 44 -7.25 -2.67 3.66
N GLN A 45 -8.34 -2.55 2.93
CA GLN A 45 -9.69 -2.73 3.51
C GLN A 45 -10.12 -4.19 3.63
N SER A 46 -9.62 -5.06 2.76
CA SER A 46 -9.93 -6.49 2.81
C SER A 46 -8.90 -7.27 2.00
N GLN A 47 -8.14 -8.12 2.68
CA GLN A 47 -7.10 -8.96 2.12
C GLN A 47 -7.31 -10.40 2.59
N LYS A 48 -7.69 -11.28 1.65
CA LYS A 48 -7.98 -12.69 1.94
C LYS A 48 -6.70 -13.48 2.23
N TYR A 49 -5.68 -13.30 1.39
CA TYR A 49 -4.41 -14.02 1.49
C TYR A 49 -3.37 -13.20 2.25
N PRO A 50 -2.64 -13.76 3.22
CA PRO A 50 -1.60 -13.04 3.93
C PRO A 50 -0.53 -12.55 2.94
N ALA A 51 -0.10 -11.30 3.11
CA ALA A 51 0.92 -10.69 2.25
C ALA A 51 1.87 -9.83 3.09
N ARG A 52 3.12 -9.72 2.66
CA ARG A 52 4.05 -8.71 3.18
C ARG A 52 3.96 -7.46 2.31
N LEU A 53 3.75 -6.31 2.94
CA LEU A 53 3.68 -5.02 2.27
C LEU A 53 5.00 -4.27 2.42
N SER A 54 5.51 -3.71 1.34
CA SER A 54 6.65 -2.81 1.34
C SER A 54 6.41 -1.58 0.46
N CYS A 55 6.98 -0.45 0.86
CA CYS A 55 6.93 0.79 0.10
C CYS A 55 8.34 1.34 -0.07
N ASN A 56 8.73 1.65 -1.31
CA ASN A 56 10.07 2.13 -1.67
C ASN A 56 11.21 1.24 -1.13
N GLY A 57 10.97 -0.07 -1.03
CA GLY A 57 11.91 -1.05 -0.49
C GLY A 57 11.90 -1.20 1.03
N ALA A 58 11.23 -0.30 1.77
CA ALA A 58 11.04 -0.43 3.21
C ALA A 58 9.85 -1.35 3.52
N VAL A 59 10.06 -2.37 4.36
CA VAL A 59 8.99 -3.27 4.80
C VAL A 59 8.10 -2.54 5.80
N LEU A 60 6.80 -2.44 5.47
CA LEU A 60 5.81 -1.83 6.35
C LEU A 60 5.26 -2.84 7.36
N GLY A 61 5.07 -4.08 6.92
CA GLY A 61 4.62 -5.17 7.77
C GLY A 61 3.88 -6.27 7.02
N ASN A 62 3.29 -7.19 7.78
CA ASN A 62 2.42 -8.23 7.25
C ASN A 62 0.96 -7.76 7.25
N VAL A 63 0.22 -8.16 6.23
CA VAL A 63 -1.18 -7.82 6.00
C VAL A 63 -2.00 -9.09 6.01
N HIS A 64 -3.02 -9.13 6.86
CA HIS A 64 -4.03 -10.18 6.88
C HIS A 64 -5.36 -9.54 7.23
N ARG A 65 -6.37 -9.67 6.35
CA ARG A 65 -7.65 -8.94 6.41
C ARG A 65 -7.51 -7.43 6.24
N GLN A 66 -7.35 -6.69 7.33
CA GLN A 66 -7.30 -5.22 7.32
C GLN A 66 -5.97 -4.76 7.89
N ALA A 67 -5.38 -3.76 7.26
CA ALA A 67 -4.15 -3.15 7.74
C ALA A 67 -4.06 -1.69 7.28
N CYS A 68 -3.39 -0.85 8.07
CA CYS A 68 -3.03 0.49 7.66
C CYS A 68 -1.61 0.82 8.12
N PHE A 69 -0.88 1.55 7.27
CA PHE A 69 0.52 1.91 7.52
C PHE A 69 0.75 3.35 7.11
N GLU A 70 1.31 4.14 8.01
CA GLU A 70 1.79 5.49 7.66
C GLU A 70 3.05 5.35 6.79
N ILE A 71 3.07 6.08 5.68
CA ILE A 71 4.19 6.08 4.72
C ILE A 71 4.77 7.47 4.48
N THR A 72 4.34 8.49 5.24
CA THR A 72 4.72 9.89 5.06
C THR A 72 6.25 10.06 4.96
N ALA A 73 7.00 9.48 5.89
CA ALA A 73 8.46 9.56 5.94
C ALA A 73 9.17 8.77 4.83
N LEU A 74 8.45 7.88 4.13
CA LEU A 74 9.00 7.04 3.06
C LEU A 74 8.70 7.61 1.67
N LEU A 75 7.94 8.70 1.58
CA LEU A 75 7.51 9.27 0.31
C LEU A 75 8.67 9.87 -0.49
N SER A 76 8.55 9.70 -1.80
CA SER A 76 9.37 10.32 -2.83
C SER A 76 8.47 10.83 -3.95
N ASN A 77 9.05 11.54 -4.93
CA ASN A 77 8.29 12.03 -6.10
C ASN A 77 7.57 10.89 -6.85
N LYS A 78 8.21 9.72 -6.91
CA LYS A 78 7.64 8.49 -7.48
C LYS A 78 7.84 7.35 -6.48
N ASN A 79 6.74 6.71 -6.10
CA ASN A 79 6.70 5.68 -5.08
C ASN A 79 6.39 4.32 -5.69
N LYS A 80 6.93 3.27 -5.09
CA LYS A 80 6.72 1.87 -5.45
C LYS A 80 6.11 1.14 -4.26
N LEU A 81 4.95 0.54 -4.46
CA LEU A 81 4.28 -0.33 -3.51
C LEU A 81 4.40 -1.77 -3.99
N GLU A 82 4.78 -2.68 -3.10
CA GLU A 82 4.92 -4.10 -3.40
C GLU A 82 4.16 -4.91 -2.33
N MET A 83 3.39 -5.89 -2.79
CA MET A 83 2.73 -6.89 -1.97
C MET A 83 3.29 -8.26 -2.34
N LEU A 84 4.04 -8.86 -1.42
CA LEU A 84 4.57 -10.21 -1.56
C LEU A 84 3.61 -11.19 -0.91
N PHE A 85 3.04 -12.07 -1.71
CA PHE A 85 2.25 -13.21 -1.28
C PHE A 85 3.16 -14.43 -1.17
N PRO A 86 3.29 -15.04 0.02
CA PRO A 86 4.09 -16.25 0.20
C PRO A 86 3.64 -17.40 -0.73
N PRO A 87 4.51 -18.38 -1.00
CA PRO A 87 4.12 -19.56 -1.77
C PRO A 87 3.02 -20.34 -1.04
N GLY A 88 2.01 -20.79 -1.80
CA GLY A 88 0.92 -21.60 -1.26
C GLY A 88 -0.34 -21.53 -2.14
N ASP A 89 -0.66 -20.33 -2.61
CA ASP A 89 -1.74 -20.12 -3.58
C ASP A 89 -1.14 -19.80 -4.96
N PRO A 90 -1.62 -20.44 -6.05
CA PRO A 90 -1.05 -20.26 -7.39
C PRO A 90 -1.38 -18.90 -8.02
N SER A 91 -2.37 -18.17 -7.50
CA SER A 91 -2.76 -16.85 -8.02
C SER A 91 -3.42 -16.02 -6.91
N PRO A 92 -2.65 -15.56 -5.91
CA PRO A 92 -3.19 -14.85 -4.77
C PRO A 92 -3.78 -13.50 -5.23
N GLN A 93 -5.07 -13.31 -5.02
CA GLN A 93 -5.72 -12.05 -5.35
C GLN A 93 -5.45 -11.03 -4.24
N ARG A 94 -4.88 -9.89 -4.65
CA ARG A 94 -4.73 -8.73 -3.77
C ARG A 94 -6.10 -8.10 -3.49
N GLY A 95 -6.25 -7.63 -2.26
CA GLY A 95 -7.37 -6.83 -1.77
C GLY A 95 -7.51 -5.44 -2.36
N SER A 96 -8.49 -4.67 -1.87
CA SER A 96 -8.57 -3.25 -2.23
C SER A 96 -7.57 -2.44 -1.41
N VAL A 97 -6.70 -1.71 -2.13
CA VAL A 97 -5.65 -0.86 -1.58
C VAL A 97 -6.00 0.60 -1.82
N TYR A 98 -5.86 1.41 -0.79
CA TYR A 98 -6.17 2.84 -0.80
C TYR A 98 -4.99 3.63 -0.25
N LEU A 99 -4.84 4.85 -0.74
CA LEU A 99 -4.09 5.91 -0.08
C LEU A 99 -5.08 6.79 0.67
N GLU A 100 -4.83 6.99 1.95
CA GLU A 100 -5.59 7.95 2.76
C GLU A 100 -4.66 9.09 3.17
N ILE A 101 -5.10 10.31 2.87
CA ILE A 101 -4.51 11.50 3.47
C ILE A 101 -5.29 11.77 4.75
N ARG A 102 -4.59 11.84 5.88
CA ARG A 102 -5.17 12.10 7.19
C ARG A 102 -4.52 13.35 7.75
N CYS A 103 -5.35 14.28 8.20
CA CYS A 103 -4.88 15.47 8.90
C CYS A 103 -5.06 15.25 10.41
N PRO A 104 -4.06 15.53 11.26
CA PRO A 104 -4.31 15.71 12.68
C PRO A 104 -5.28 16.89 12.82
N TYR A 105 -6.38 16.70 13.58
CA TYR A 105 -7.43 17.70 13.76
C TYR A 105 -6.85 19.11 14.00
N LYS A 106 -7.41 20.12 13.30
CA LYS A 106 -7.32 21.53 13.73
C LYS A 106 -8.04 21.74 15.04
#